data_AF-A0A3D6BT32-F1
#
_entry.id   AF-A0A3D6BT32-F1
#
_cell.length_a   1.000
_cell.length_b   1.000
_cell.length_c   1.000
_cell.angle_alpha   90.00
_cell.angle_beta   90.00
_cell.angle_gamma   90.00
#
_symmetry.space_group_name_H-M   'P 1'
#
loop_
_entity.id
_entity.type
_entity.pdbx_description
1 polymer ?
#
loop_
_entity_poly.entity_id
_entity_poly.type
_entity_poly.pdbx_seq_one_letter_code
_entity_poly.pdbx_strand_id
1 'polypeptide(L)' 'MKIVLLGYMASGKSLIGRELAKVLKMDYLDLDDFIEKNEGKSIEKIFLEKGEIF' A
#
# COMPACT_ATOMS: atom_id res chain seq x y z
N MET A 1 5.97 14.54 -9.49
CA MET A 1 4.55 14.61 -9.09
C MET A 1 4.23 13.36 -8.28
N LYS A 2 3.38 13.44 -7.24
CA LYS A 2 2.91 12.27 -6.48
C LYS A 2 1.39 12.17 -6.60
N ILE A 3 0.89 10.96 -6.84
CA ILE A 3 -0.55 10.65 -6.85
C ILE A 3 -0.77 9.63 -5.74
N VAL A 4 -1.73 9.91 -4.85
CA VAL A 4 -2.08 9.02 -3.73
C VAL A 4 -3.53 8.59 -3.92
N LEU A 5 -3.77 7.28 -4.00
CA LEU A 5 -5.11 6.72 -4.10
C LEU A 5 -5.63 6.41 -2.70
N LEU A 6 -6.72 7.08 -2.31
CA LEU A 6 -7.40 6.89 -1.02
C LEU A 6 -8.70 6.11 -1.20
N GLY A 7 -9.12 5.40 -0.16
CA GLY A 7 -10.38 4.64 -0.11
C GLY A 7 -10.27 3.35 0.69
N TYR A 8 -11.41 2.72 0.99
CA TYR A 8 -11.49 1.50 1.79
C TYR A 8 -10.77 0.29 1.18
N MET A 9 -10.41 -0.70 2.00
CA MET A 9 -9.93 -1.99 1.51
C MET A 9 -10.91 -2.61 0.48
N ALA A 10 -10.40 -3.42 -0.44
CA ALA A 10 -11.16 -4.02 -1.54
C ALA A 10 -11.81 -3.04 -2.55
N SER A 11 -11.59 -1.72 -2.46
CA SER A 11 -12.09 -0.75 -3.45
C SER A 11 -11.32 -0.72 -4.78
N GLY A 12 -10.35 -1.62 -4.99
CA GLY A 12 -9.59 -1.73 -6.25
C GLY A 12 -8.41 -0.77 -6.40
N LYS A 13 -7.99 -0.06 -5.35
CA LYS A 13 -6.88 0.92 -5.41
C LYS A 13 -5.58 0.35 -5.96
N SER A 14 -5.16 -0.83 -5.51
CA SER A 14 -3.91 -1.45 -5.98
C SER A 14 -3.99 -1.85 -7.46
N LEU A 15 -5.17 -2.28 -7.94
CA LEU A 15 -5.39 -2.56 -9.36
C LEU A 15 -5.28 -1.28 -10.20
N ILE A 16 -6.05 -0.25 -9.83
CA ILE A 16 -6.07 1.02 -10.57
C ILE A 16 -4.72 1.74 -10.50
N GLY A 17 -4.06 1.75 -9.34
CA GLY A 17 -2.77 2.39 -9.16
C GLY A 17 -1.68 1.78 -10.03
N ARG A 18 -1.68 0.45 -10.18
CA ARG A 18 -0.72 -0.26 -11.03
C ARG A 18 -0.92 0.07 -12.51
N GLU A 19 -2.16 0.10 -12.97
CA GLU A 19 -2.47 0.46 -14.37
C GLU A 19 -2.23 1.95 -14.64
N LEU A 20 -2.59 2.82 -13.69
CA LEU A 20 -2.36 4.26 -13.79
C LEU A 20 -0.85 4.58 -13.89
N ALA A 21 -0.03 3.94 -13.06
CA ALA A 21 1.42 4.09 -13.08
C ALA A 21 2.02 3.70 -14.43
N LYS A 22 1.56 2.60 -15.04
CA LYS A 22 1.99 2.19 -16.40
C LYS A 22 1.65 3.24 -17.45
N VAL A 23 0.41 3.73 -17.45
CA VAL A 23 -0.07 4.74 -18.43
C VAL A 23 0.71 6.04 -18.28
N LEU A 24 0.96 6.48 -17.05
CA LEU A 24 1.67 7.72 -16.76
C LEU A 24 3.20 7.58 -16.76
N LYS A 25 3.72 6.36 -16.96
CA LYS A 25 5.16 6.03 -16.85
C LYS A 25 5.76 6.49 -15.52
N MET A 26 5.04 6.24 -14.44
CA MET A 26 5.45 6.54 -13.07
C MET A 26 5.79 5.25 -12.33
N ASP A 27 6.60 5.36 -11.28
CA ASP A 27 6.78 4.27 -10.33
C ASP A 27 5.49 3.99 -9.57
N TYR A 28 5.23 2.71 -9.31
CA TYR A 28 4.11 2.25 -8.48
C TYR A 28 4.62 1.76 -7.13
N LEU A 29 3.91 2.15 -6.07
CA LEU A 29 4.15 1.72 -4.70
C LEU A 29 2.81 1.37 -4.06
N ASP A 30 2.71 0.16 -3.51
CA ASP A 30 1.66 -0.19 -2.55
C ASP A 30 2.20 0.02 -1.14
N LEU A 31 1.45 0.74 -0.30
CA LEU A 31 1.94 1.14 1.02
C LEU A 31 1.98 -0.05 1.99
N ASP A 32 0.99 -0.95 1.90
CA ASP A 32 0.93 -2.12 2.77
C ASP A 32 2.10 -3.05 2.45
N ASP A 33 2.32 -3.36 1.16
CA ASP A 33 3.48 -4.16 0.71
C ASP A 33 4.83 -3.56 1.15
N PHE A 34 4.95 -2.22 1.07
CA PHE A 34 6.16 -1.52 1.48
C PHE A 34 6.43 -1.65 2.98
N ILE A 35 5.39 -1.49 3.81
CA ILE A 35 5.50 -1.62 5.26
C ILE A 35 5.85 -3.06 5.63
N GLU A 36 5.15 -4.05 5.06
CA GLU A 36 5.40 -5.46 5.35
C GLU A 36 6.83 -5.88 5.01
N LYS A 37 7.35 -5.41 3.86
CA LYS A 37 8.73 -5.67 3.44
C LYS A 37 9.76 -5.07 4.40
N ASN A 38 9.51 -3.86 4.90
CA ASN A 38 10.44 -3.18 5.81
C ASN A 38 10.40 -3.78 7.22
N GLU A 39 9.23 -4.23 7.68
CA GLU A 39 9.03 -4.82 9.00
C GLU A 39 9.31 -6.33 9.05
N GLY A 40 9.34 -7.00 7.88
CA GLY A 40 9.49 -8.45 7.78
C GLY A 40 8.31 -9.23 8.38
N LYS A 41 7.13 -8.60 8.45
CA LYS A 41 5.91 -9.11 9.10
C LYS A 41 4.69 -8.62 8.32
N SER A 42 3.60 -9.39 8.34
CA SER A 42 2.34 -8.92 7.76
C SER A 42 1.77 -7.74 8.55
N ILE A 43 0.94 -6.91 7.90
CA ILE A 43 0.22 -5.81 8.54
C ILE A 43 -0.58 -6.30 9.75
N GLU A 44 -1.28 -7.43 9.60
CA GLU A 44 -2.02 -8.08 10.70
C GLU A 44 -1.12 -8.40 11.90
N LYS A 45 0.08 -8.95 11.65
CA LYS A 45 1.03 -9.27 12.71
C LYS A 45 1.61 -8.02 13.36
N ILE A 46 1.85 -6.97 12.59
CA ILE A 46 2.30 -5.67 13.11
C ILE A 46 1.25 -5.10 14.07
N PHE A 47 -0.03 -5.09 13.66
CA PHE A 47 -1.13 -4.65 14.52
C PHE A 47 -1.24 -5.48 15.79
N LEU A 48 -1.13 -6.81 15.70
CA LEU A 48 -1.20 -7.70 16.86
C LEU A 48 -0.06 -7.46 17.87
N GLU A 49 1.16 -7.23 17.38
CA GLU A 49 2.36 -7.12 18.24
C GLU A 49 2.61 -5.70 18.75
N LYS A 50 2.27 -4.67 17.96
CA LYS A 50 2.62 -3.27 18.24
C LYS A 50 1.40 -2.39 18.52
N GLY A 51 0.19 -2.88 18.27
CA GLY A 51 -1.06 -2.13 18.41
C GLY A 51 -1.33 -1.20 17.22
N GLU A 52 -2.53 -0.62 17.17
CA GLU A 52 -3.02 0.20 16.04
C GLU A 52 -2.40 1.60 15.92
N ILE A 53 -1.74 2.08 16.97
CA ILE A 53 -1.13 3.42 17.04
C ILE A 53 0.35 3.40 16.60
N PHE A 54 0.89 2.21 16.31
CA PHE A 54 2.24 2.04 15.75
C PHE A 54 2.38 2.78 14.41
#